data_AF-A0A6G1RXY2-F1
#
_entry.id   AF-A0A6G1RXY2-F1
#
_cell.length_a   1.000
_cell.length_b   1.000
_cell.length_c   1.000
_cell.angle_alpha   90.00
_cell.angle_beta   90.00
_cell.angle_gamma   90.00
#
_symmetry.space_group_name_H-M   'P 1'
#
loop_
_entity.id
_entity.type
_entity.pdbx_description
1 polymer ?
#
loop_
_entity_poly.entity_id
_entity_poly.type
_entity_poly.pdbx_seq_one_letter_code
_entity_poly.pdbx_strand_id
1 'polypeptide(L)'
;SDLPVSKLECPQAHHTDNHNKLLLVNAVQKELIVCGSVHQGICEKRSLTSIDHVLFRPESPGDTQYVAANDPNITTVGLIAYSKDEVPLLFVGRGYTSRGVGGGIPP
;
A
#
# COMPACT_ATOMS: atom_id res chain seq x y z
N SER A 1 5.29 3.11 12.80
CA SER A 1 6.76 3.17 12.81
C SER A 1 7.28 2.43 11.59
N ASP A 2 7.94 3.09 10.62
CA ASP A 2 8.71 2.37 9.58
C ASP A 2 10.01 1.89 10.22
N LEU A 3 9.97 0.72 10.86
CA LEU A 3 11.21 0.10 11.33
C LEU A 3 11.92 -0.50 10.12
N PRO A 4 13.22 -0.23 9.94
CA PRO A 4 13.99 -0.86 8.88
C PRO A 4 13.93 -2.38 9.05
N VAL A 5 13.73 -3.10 7.94
CA VAL A 5 13.70 -4.57 7.95
C VAL A 5 15.00 -5.06 8.59
N SER A 6 14.88 -5.83 9.68
CA SER A 6 16.04 -6.35 10.38
C SER A 6 16.83 -7.28 9.46
N LYS A 7 18.14 -7.02 9.29
CA LYS A 7 19.03 -7.94 8.56
C LYS A 7 19.12 -9.33 9.19
N LEU A 8 18.74 -9.47 10.45
CA LEU A 8 18.64 -10.77 11.12
C LEU A 8 17.44 -11.56 10.59
N GLU A 9 16.33 -10.89 10.30
CA GLU A 9 15.08 -11.50 9.82
C GLU A 9 15.08 -11.65 8.29
N CYS A 10 15.76 -10.75 7.58
CA CYS A 10 15.88 -10.75 6.13
C CYS A 10 17.34 -10.44 5.72
N PRO A 11 18.24 -11.44 5.70
CA PRO A 11 19.65 -11.22 5.38
C PRO A 11 19.91 -10.62 3.99
N GLN A 12 19.00 -10.90 3.05
CA GLN A 12 19.00 -10.35 1.69
C GLN A 12 18.49 -8.91 1.57
N ALA A 13 18.05 -8.29 2.68
CA ALA A 13 17.57 -6.92 2.69
C ALA A 13 18.69 -5.96 2.26
N HIS A 14 18.37 -5.15 1.25
CA HIS A 14 19.24 -4.12 0.72
C HIS A 14 18.42 -2.85 0.49
N HIS A 15 19.12 -1.72 0.38
CA HIS A 15 18.46 -0.45 0.08
C HIS A 15 17.70 -0.56 -1.23
N THR A 16 16.41 -0.23 -1.18
CA THR A 16 15.50 -0.32 -2.33
C THR A 16 14.69 0.96 -2.38
N ASP A 17 14.65 1.60 -3.54
CA ASP A 17 13.86 2.82 -3.73
C ASP A 17 12.37 2.51 -3.66
N ASN A 18 11.63 3.40 -2.98
CA ASN A 18 10.19 3.28 -2.82
C ASN A 18 9.46 4.11 -3.87
N HIS A 19 9.00 3.45 -4.93
CA HIS A 19 8.20 4.08 -5.96
C HIS A 19 6.74 4.17 -5.52
N ASN A 20 6.13 5.34 -5.66
CA ASN A 20 4.69 5.48 -5.46
C ASN A 20 3.94 4.61 -6.49
N LYS A 21 3.07 3.73 -5.99
CA LYS A 21 2.26 2.82 -6.80
C LYS A 21 0.79 3.24 -6.86
N LEU A 22 0.33 3.96 -5.84
CA LEU A 22 -1.02 4.48 -5.77
C LEU A 22 -1.02 5.78 -4.97
N LEU A 23 -1.75 6.78 -5.47
CA LEU A 23 -1.92 8.09 -4.84
C LEU A 23 -3.36 8.56 -5.12
N LEU A 24 -4.24 8.40 -4.13
CA LEU A 24 -5.67 8.69 -4.31
C LEU A 24 -6.20 9.61 -3.21
N VAL A 25 -7.02 10.57 -3.62
CA VAL A 25 -7.63 11.57 -2.73
C VAL A 25 -9.02 11.09 -2.31
N ASN A 26 -9.22 10.92 -1.00
CA ASN A 26 -10.54 10.72 -0.39
C ASN A 26 -11.00 12.06 0.20
N ALA A 27 -11.66 12.88 -0.63
CA ALA A 27 -12.06 14.23 -0.24
C ALA A 27 -13.07 14.23 0.93
N VAL A 28 -13.96 13.24 0.99
CA VAL A 28 -15.00 13.14 2.03
C VAL A 28 -14.37 12.98 3.41
N GLN A 29 -13.36 12.12 3.53
CA GLN A 29 -12.65 11.90 4.80
C GLN A 29 -11.43 12.80 5.00
N LYS A 30 -11.14 13.69 4.04
CA LYS A 30 -9.95 14.56 4.03
C LYS A 30 -8.62 13.80 4.18
N GLU A 31 -8.54 12.62 3.57
CA GLU A 31 -7.38 11.73 3.64
C GLU A 31 -6.80 11.44 2.25
N LEU A 32 -5.50 11.17 2.21
CA LEU A 32 -4.73 10.77 1.06
C LEU A 32 -4.30 9.32 1.25
N ILE A 33 -4.69 8.44 0.34
CA ILE A 33 -4.24 7.04 0.31
C ILE A 33 -2.94 6.99 -0.49
N VAL A 34 -1.88 6.46 0.13
CA VAL A 34 -0.55 6.35 -0.48
C VAL A 34 -0.07 4.90 -0.39
N CYS A 35 0.31 4.30 -1.50
CA CYS A 35 0.90 2.95 -1.53
C CYS A 35 2.26 2.98 -2.23
N GLY A 36 3.22 2.24 -1.68
CA GLY A 36 4.59 2.15 -2.20
C GLY A 36 4.89 0.85 -2.94
N SER A 37 6.08 0.73 -3.51
CA SER A 37 6.56 -0.50 -4.16
C SER A 37 7.31 -1.42 -3.20
N VAL A 38 7.81 -0.89 -2.08
CA VAL A 38 8.51 -1.65 -1.04
C VAL A 38 7.51 -2.24 -0.05
N HIS A 39 8.02 -3.04 0.91
CA HIS A 39 7.21 -3.64 1.98
C HIS A 39 5.94 -4.33 1.47
N GLN A 40 6.07 -5.10 0.38
CA GLN A 40 4.96 -5.84 -0.24
C GLN A 40 3.77 -4.98 -0.71
N GLY A 41 3.99 -3.69 -0.98
CA GLY A 41 2.94 -2.84 -1.53
C GLY A 41 1.90 -2.39 -0.50
N ILE A 42 2.29 -2.28 0.78
CA ILE A 42 1.41 -1.72 1.81
C ILE A 42 1.02 -0.28 1.51
N CYS A 43 -0.13 0.10 2.04
CA CYS A 43 -0.65 1.46 1.95
C CYS A 43 -0.73 2.12 3.32
N GLU A 44 -0.72 3.44 3.30
CA GLU A 44 -0.97 4.31 4.43
C GLU A 44 -1.99 5.39 4.08
N LYS A 45 -2.58 5.99 5.11
CA LYS A 45 -3.45 7.16 4.98
C LYS A 45 -2.76 8.35 5.62
N ARG A 46 -2.75 9.49 4.91
CA ARG A 46 -2.20 10.77 5.38
C ARG A 46 -3.27 11.84 5.35
N SER A 47 -3.10 12.89 6.14
CA SER A 47 -4.03 14.02 6.12
C SER A 47 -3.85 14.84 4.85
N LEU A 48 -4.95 15.26 4.21
CA LEU A 48 -4.89 16.24 3.12
C LEU A 48 -4.56 17.66 3.61
N THR A 49 -4.76 17.93 4.90
CA THR A 49 -4.41 19.22 5.50
C THR A 49 -2.91 19.34 5.75
N SER A 50 -2.25 18.21 6.04
CA SER A 50 -0.80 18.12 6.20
C SER A 50 -0.33 16.71 5.88
N ILE A 51 0.41 16.57 4.78
CA ILE A 51 0.87 15.26 4.29
C ILE A 51 1.83 14.58 5.27
N ASP A 52 2.50 15.33 6.14
CA ASP A 52 3.41 14.79 7.15
C ASP A 52 2.65 14.05 8.25
N HIS A 53 1.35 14.35 8.42
CA HIS A 53 0.51 13.71 9.41
C HIS A 53 -0.06 12.38 8.87
N VAL A 54 0.45 11.28 9.38
CA VAL A 54 -0.03 9.91 9.10
C VAL A 54 -1.27 9.64 9.95
N LEU A 55 -2.40 9.40 9.28
CA LEU A 55 -3.68 9.06 9.92
C LEU A 55 -3.79 7.57 10.21
N PHE A 56 -3.21 6.73 9.35
CA PHE A 56 -3.21 5.29 9.52
C PHE A 56 -2.01 4.67 8.81
N ARG A 57 -1.36 3.72 9.47
CA ARG A 57 -0.36 2.82 8.89
C ARG A 57 -0.43 1.47 9.61
N PRO A 58 -0.43 0.34 8.91
CA PRO A 58 -0.38 -0.96 9.55
C PRO A 58 0.97 -1.18 10.26
N GLU A 59 0.93 -1.55 11.54
CA GLU A 59 2.15 -1.81 12.34
C GLU A 59 2.74 -3.20 12.07
N SER A 60 1.87 -4.20 11.86
CA SER A 60 2.25 -5.56 11.48
C SER A 60 1.32 -6.05 10.37
N PRO A 61 1.59 -5.65 9.11
CA PRO A 61 0.71 -5.95 7.99
C PRO A 61 0.70 -7.46 7.71
N GLY A 62 -0.50 -8.06 7.73
CA GLY A 62 -0.71 -9.42 7.23
C GLY A 62 -0.87 -9.47 5.71
N ASP A 63 -0.96 -10.68 5.14
CA ASP A 63 -1.02 -10.88 3.68
C ASP A 63 -2.20 -10.17 3.00
N THR A 64 -3.30 -9.95 3.72
CA THR A 64 -4.47 -9.22 3.24
C THR A 64 -4.25 -7.71 3.10
N GLN A 65 -3.13 -7.18 3.60
CA GLN A 65 -2.78 -5.76 3.57
C GLN A 65 -1.68 -5.45 2.54
N TYR A 66 -1.30 -6.42 1.69
CA TYR A 66 -0.43 -6.23 0.54
C TYR A 66 -1.24 -5.79 -0.68
N VAL A 67 -1.43 -4.47 -0.80
CA VAL A 67 -2.44 -3.88 -1.69
C VAL A 67 -1.89 -3.58 -3.09
N ALA A 68 -0.71 -2.96 -3.18
CA ALA A 68 -0.12 -2.55 -4.44
C ALA A 68 0.87 -3.59 -5.00
N ALA A 69 1.22 -3.46 -6.28
CA ALA A 69 2.30 -4.24 -6.86
C ALA A 69 3.65 -3.82 -6.26
N ASN A 70 4.41 -4.80 -5.78
CA ASN A 70 5.70 -4.59 -5.13
C ASN A 70 6.89 -4.51 -6.11
N ASP A 71 6.59 -4.28 -7.39
CA ASP A 71 7.57 -4.09 -8.45
C ASP A 71 7.32 -2.71 -9.08
N PRO A 72 8.35 -1.84 -9.20
CA PRO A 72 8.17 -0.51 -9.76
C PRO A 72 7.61 -0.53 -11.19
N ASN A 73 7.89 -1.57 -11.98
CA ASN A 73 7.47 -1.68 -13.38
C ASN A 73 6.08 -2.31 -13.57
N ILE A 74 5.47 -2.85 -12.51
CA ILE A 74 4.15 -3.48 -12.59
C ILE A 74 3.07 -2.51 -12.11
N THR A 75 2.13 -2.17 -12.97
CA THR A 75 1.11 -1.16 -12.67
C THR A 75 0.17 -1.56 -11.53
N THR A 76 -0.28 -0.57 -10.78
CA THR A 76 -1.39 -0.67 -9.84
C THR A 76 -2.37 0.44 -10.17
N VAL A 77 -3.66 0.12 -10.23
CA VAL A 77 -4.73 1.11 -10.39
C VAL A 77 -5.68 1.00 -9.21
N GLY A 78 -6.33 2.10 -8.84
CA GLY A 78 -7.28 2.08 -7.75
C GLY A 78 -8.40 3.09 -7.93
N LEU A 79 -9.52 2.78 -7.30
CA LEU A 79 -10.74 3.57 -7.30
C LEU A 79 -11.28 3.64 -5.87
N ILE A 80 -11.55 4.86 -5.40
CA ILE A 80 -12.31 5.07 -4.18
C ILE A 80 -13.79 5.15 -4.55
N ALA A 81 -14.61 4.34 -3.89
CA ALA A 81 -16.07 4.39 -3.99
C ALA A 81 -16.68 4.26 -2.59
N TYR A 82 -18.00 4.36 -2.50
CA TYR A 82 -18.72 4.28 -1.23
C TYR A 82 -19.74 3.15 -1.31
N SER A 83 -19.88 2.41 -0.21
CA SER A 83 -20.95 1.41 -0.06
C SER A 83 -22.30 2.10 0.09
N LYS A 84 -23.39 1.31 0.11
CA LYS A 84 -24.74 1.84 0.42
C LYS A 84 -24.84 2.50 1.79
N ASP A 85 -23.97 2.10 2.71
CA ASP A 85 -23.90 2.66 4.07
C ASP A 85 -22.84 3.77 4.18
N GLU A 86 -22.43 4.36 3.04
CA GLU A 86 -21.44 5.43 2.95
C GLU A 86 -20.06 5.07 3.52
N VAL A 87 -19.74 3.78 3.57
CA VAL A 87 -18.41 3.31 3.98
C VAL A 87 -17.46 3.46 2.79
N PRO A 88 -16.33 4.15 2.94
CA PRO A 88 -15.35 4.28 1.86
C PRO A 88 -14.70 2.92 1.58
N LEU A 89 -14.68 2.56 0.30
CA LEU A 89 -14.09 1.34 -0.22
C LEU A 89 -12.96 1.70 -1.18
N LEU A 90 -11.87 0.95 -1.13
CA LEU A 90 -10.78 1.02 -2.09
C LEU A 90 -10.80 -0.24 -2.95
N PHE A 91 -11.14 -0.07 -4.24
CA PHE A 91 -11.00 -1.11 -5.24
C PHE A 91 -9.62 -1.01 -5.88
N VAL A 92 -8.93 -2.14 -6.03
CA VAL A 92 -7.54 -2.16 -6.52
C VAL A 92 -7.37 -3.19 -7.62
N GLY A 93 -6.90 -2.73 -8.77
CA GLY A 93 -6.38 -3.58 -9.84
C GLY A 93 -4.87 -3.69 -9.69
N ARG A 94 -4.39 -4.82 -9.18
CA ARG A 94 -2.97 -5.09 -8.96
C ARG A 94 -2.42 -5.94 -10.10
N GLY A 95 -1.48 -5.40 -10.87
CA GLY A 95 -0.80 -6.17 -11.89
C GLY A 95 -0.05 -7.37 -11.31
N TYR A 96 0.08 -8.44 -12.09
CA TYR A 96 0.75 -9.66 -11.65
C TYR A 96 2.24 -9.41 -11.36
N THR A 97 2.70 -9.92 -10.22
CA THR A 97 4.10 -9.86 -9.79
C THR A 97 4.61 -11.27 -9.53
N SER A 98 5.71 -11.69 -10.16
CA SER A 98 6.37 -12.97 -9.85
C SER A 98 7.07 -12.96 -8.48
N ARG A 99 7.17 -11.80 -7.82
CA ARG A 99 7.89 -11.55 -6.56
C ARG A 99 6.97 -11.50 -5.34
N GLY A 100 5.95 -12.35 -5.27
CA GLY A 100 5.08 -12.49 -4.09
C GLY A 100 5.40 -13.75 -3.29
N VAL A 101 5.27 -13.69 -1.96
CA VAL A 101 5.19 -14.89 -1.12
C VAL A 101 3.98 -15.69 -1.60
N GLY A 102 4.21 -16.90 -2.11
CA GLY A 102 3.21 -17.94 -2.39
C GLY A 102 1.86 -17.50 -3.00
N GLY A 103 1.76 -17.53 -4.34
CA GLY A 103 0.57 -17.98 -5.09
C GLY A 103 -0.86 -17.69 -4.57
N GLY A 104 -1.13 -16.54 -3.96
CA GLY A 104 -2.39 -16.33 -3.22
C GLY A 104 -3.07 -14.96 -3.36
N ILE A 105 -2.63 -14.07 -4.26
CA ILE A 105 -3.46 -12.92 -4.62
C ILE A 105 -4.49 -13.42 -5.65
N PRO A 106 -5.80 -13.35 -5.35
CA PRO A 106 -6.84 -13.85 -6.26
C PRO A 106 -6.83 -13.06 -7.59
N PRO A 107 -7.37 -13.64 -8.67
CA PRO A 107 -7.60 -12.92 -9.93
C PRO A 107 -8.56 -11.74 -9.75
#